data_AF-A0A661N5K2-F1
#
_entry.id   AF-A0A661N5K2-F1
#
_cell.length_a   1.000
_cell.length_b   1.000
_cell.length_c   1.000
_cell.angle_alpha   90.00
_cell.angle_beta   90.00
_cell.angle_gamma   90.00
#
_symmetry.space_group_name_H-M   'P 1'
#
loop_
_entity.id
_entity.type
_entity.pdbx_description
1 polymer ?
#
loop_
_entity_poly.entity_id
_entity_poly.type
_entity_poly.pdbx_seq_one_letter_code
_entity_poly.pdbx_strand_id
1 'polypeptide(L)'
;LLMCMRCGACMNDCPVYRNVGGHAYGGAYPGPIGALLMPHLESPERYWELPFACSVCGACTDICPVAIPLHEHILKLRGRLTEQGWAGGSGRLRQWAAGALHHDRRLGLAAALYPAARMLAPVTSVGRAWTATRDLPQPPKETFHSWWARERAGRPAAPARITEGYGTRASRPVASPHEDSATPSSAPAATASGVASVELEPTDGGLLDLFTQRFAELGPDGECELHVFGHAAQAAAFLRRRLAAYPSQAVLIEGEGSSKRDYGLGITKAALLVAETGGVVLDLKRRASGRAATLVETHIVVARPSQLVRSVAEALAIRTERRASGGWHDFQVLVTGPSRTADVEKVLVIPAHGPRRLEVVLCPERVDLTALRGAEPQP
;
A
#
# COMPACT_ATOMS: atom_id res chain seq x y z
N LEU A 1 -2.66 -1.07 -3.65
CA LEU A 1 -1.80 -0.31 -2.71
C LEU A 1 -0.98 0.74 -3.44
N LEU A 2 -0.17 0.34 -4.43
CA LEU A 2 0.73 1.24 -5.16
C LEU A 2 0.02 2.31 -5.99
N MET A 3 -1.24 2.09 -6.37
CA MET A 3 -2.09 3.11 -7.01
C MET A 3 -2.48 4.26 -6.08
N CYS A 4 -2.08 4.23 -4.81
CA CYS A 4 -2.44 5.27 -3.85
C CYS A 4 -1.80 6.61 -4.22
N MET A 5 -2.63 7.55 -4.64
CA MET A 5 -2.26 8.94 -4.94
C MET A 5 -2.22 9.86 -3.71
N ARG A 6 -2.30 9.30 -2.49
CA ARG A 6 -2.16 10.03 -1.22
C ARG A 6 -3.12 11.22 -1.02
N CYS A 7 -4.36 11.17 -1.53
CA CYS A 7 -5.36 12.23 -1.32
C CYS A 7 -5.80 12.44 0.13
N GLY A 8 -5.60 11.45 1.02
CA GLY A 8 -6.08 11.51 2.39
C GLY A 8 -7.60 11.28 2.58
N ALA A 9 -8.34 10.92 1.53
CA ALA A 9 -9.76 10.58 1.66
C ALA A 9 -9.99 9.45 2.68
N CYS A 10 -9.22 8.36 2.56
CA CYS A 10 -9.32 7.19 3.44
C CYS A 10 -9.03 7.49 4.91
N MET A 11 -8.14 8.44 5.22
CA MET A 11 -7.83 8.82 6.61
C MET A 11 -8.93 9.71 7.20
N ASN A 12 -9.46 10.66 6.41
CA ASN A 12 -10.49 11.58 6.88
C ASN A 12 -11.85 10.93 7.09
N ASP A 13 -12.11 9.84 6.36
CA ASP A 13 -13.32 9.03 6.49
C ASP A 13 -13.19 7.94 7.56
N CYS A 14 -11.96 7.54 7.91
CA CYS A 14 -11.72 6.51 8.90
C CYS A 14 -12.11 6.97 10.32
N PRO A 15 -13.07 6.31 11.00
CA PRO A 15 -13.50 6.71 12.34
C PRO A 15 -12.37 6.56 13.37
N VAL A 16 -11.49 5.57 13.22
CA VAL A 16 -10.35 5.37 14.12
C VAL A 16 -9.39 6.54 14.02
N TYR A 17 -8.99 6.92 12.80
CA TYR A 17 -8.08 8.05 12.58
C TYR A 17 -8.65 9.37 13.11
N ARG A 18 -9.94 9.64 12.86
CA ARG A 18 -10.61 10.85 13.34
C ARG A 18 -10.61 11.00 14.87
N ASN A 19 -10.63 9.88 15.60
CA ASN A 19 -10.66 9.90 17.07
C ASN A 19 -9.26 9.90 17.70
N VAL A 20 -8.29 9.16 17.13
CA VAL A 20 -6.95 9.02 17.72
C VAL A 20 -5.92 10.02 17.15
N GLY A 21 -6.20 10.61 15.99
CA GLY A 21 -5.27 11.47 15.27
C GLY A 21 -4.10 10.71 14.63
N GLY A 22 -3.27 11.43 13.87
CA GLY A 22 -2.15 10.84 13.14
C GLY A 22 -0.95 10.46 14.01
N HIS A 23 -0.69 11.19 15.10
CA HIS A 23 0.45 10.90 15.99
C HIS A 23 0.37 9.54 16.66
N ALA A 24 -0.85 9.05 16.94
CA ALA A 24 -1.07 7.73 17.53
C ALA A 24 -0.60 6.56 16.65
N TYR A 25 -0.36 6.78 15.35
CA TYR A 25 0.15 5.74 14.45
C TYR A 25 1.68 5.59 14.51
N GLY A 26 2.40 6.54 15.10
CA GLY A 26 3.85 6.44 15.36
C GLY A 26 4.77 6.44 14.13
N GLY A 27 4.23 6.49 12.91
CA GLY A 27 4.96 6.39 11.65
C GLY A 27 4.71 7.54 10.68
N ALA A 28 5.52 7.62 9.63
CA ALA A 28 5.40 8.67 8.60
C ALA A 28 4.08 8.60 7.81
N TYR A 29 3.47 7.41 7.72
CA TYR A 29 2.18 7.18 7.08
C TYR A 29 1.13 6.83 8.13
N PRO A 30 0.12 7.68 8.37
CA PRO A 30 -0.95 7.38 9.31
C PRO A 30 -2.24 6.89 8.62
N GLY A 31 -3.25 6.56 9.42
CA GLY A 31 -4.57 6.15 8.93
C GLY A 31 -4.58 4.73 8.31
N PRO A 32 -5.64 4.37 7.56
CA PRO A 32 -5.78 3.02 7.00
C PRO A 32 -4.64 2.63 6.06
N ILE A 33 -4.15 3.56 5.25
CA ILE A 33 -3.00 3.31 4.37
C ILE A 33 -1.72 3.07 5.19
N GLY A 34 -1.53 3.84 6.27
CA GLY A 34 -0.42 3.70 7.20
C GLY A 34 -0.42 2.35 7.92
N ALA A 35 -1.58 1.94 8.43
CA ALA A 35 -1.74 0.64 9.09
C ALA A 35 -1.33 -0.54 8.21
N LEU A 36 -1.41 -0.39 6.88
CA LEU A 36 -1.01 -1.40 5.92
C LEU A 36 0.45 -1.25 5.47
N LEU A 37 0.94 -0.03 5.25
CA LEU A 37 2.29 0.24 4.72
C LEU A 37 3.40 0.19 5.78
N MET A 38 3.18 0.74 6.97
CA MET A 38 4.23 0.89 7.98
C MET A 38 4.89 -0.44 8.39
N PRO A 39 4.15 -1.55 8.57
CA PRO A 39 4.76 -2.86 8.85
C PRO A 39 5.69 -3.37 7.74
N HIS A 40 5.48 -2.94 6.50
CA HIS A 40 6.29 -3.37 5.35
C HIS A 40 7.45 -2.40 5.04
N LEU A 41 7.31 -1.10 5.36
CA LEU A 41 8.32 -0.08 5.07
C LEU A 41 9.41 0.03 6.13
N GLU A 42 9.05 -0.15 7.40
CA GLU A 42 10.00 -0.09 8.52
C GLU A 42 10.22 -1.48 9.07
N SER A 43 9.29 -1.98 9.88
CA SER A 43 9.36 -3.36 10.37
C SER A 43 8.04 -3.77 11.06
N PRO A 44 7.65 -5.05 11.02
CA PRO A 44 6.53 -5.57 11.80
C PRO A 44 6.74 -5.41 13.30
N GLU A 45 7.96 -5.59 13.81
CA GLU A 45 8.32 -5.45 15.23
C GLU A 45 7.83 -4.11 15.82
N ARG A 46 7.91 -3.04 15.04
CA ARG A 46 7.51 -1.69 15.46
C ARG A 46 6.03 -1.37 15.24
N TYR A 47 5.40 -1.97 14.23
CA TYR A 47 4.07 -1.54 13.76
C TYR A 47 3.01 -2.65 13.64
N TRP A 48 3.27 -3.85 14.16
CA TRP A 48 2.34 -4.99 14.06
C TRP A 48 0.94 -4.68 14.61
N GLU A 49 0.82 -3.76 15.57
CA GLU A 49 -0.42 -3.36 16.22
C GLU A 49 -1.32 -2.46 15.38
N LEU A 50 -0.76 -1.71 14.42
CA LEU A 50 -1.53 -0.77 13.60
C LEU A 50 -2.64 -1.45 12.79
N PRO A 51 -2.40 -2.60 12.10
CA PRO A 51 -3.48 -3.37 11.50
C PRO A 51 -4.60 -3.69 12.49
N PHE A 52 -4.29 -4.01 13.75
CA PHE A 52 -5.27 -4.41 14.76
C PHE A 52 -6.09 -3.24 15.34
N ALA A 53 -5.66 -1.99 15.14
CA ALA A 53 -6.45 -0.81 15.50
C ALA A 53 -7.66 -0.57 14.56
N CYS A 54 -7.66 -1.14 13.35
CA CYS A 54 -8.74 -0.97 12.37
C CYS A 54 -10.10 -1.57 12.83
N SER A 55 -11.21 -0.86 12.63
CA SER A 55 -12.55 -1.44 12.90
C SER A 55 -13.05 -2.36 11.78
N VAL A 56 -12.34 -2.44 10.66
CA VAL A 56 -12.71 -3.19 9.44
C VAL A 56 -14.08 -2.76 8.89
N CYS A 57 -14.47 -1.50 9.10
CA CYS A 57 -15.77 -0.96 8.69
C CYS A 57 -15.93 -0.67 7.18
N GLY A 58 -14.89 -0.81 6.36
CA GLY A 58 -14.97 -0.62 4.90
C GLY A 58 -14.96 0.82 4.40
N ALA A 59 -15.25 1.82 5.23
CA ALA A 59 -15.37 3.24 4.86
C ALA A 59 -14.18 3.77 4.01
N CYS A 60 -12.95 3.38 4.38
CA CYS A 60 -11.73 3.76 3.65
C CYS A 60 -11.65 3.23 2.21
N THR A 61 -12.34 2.13 1.91
CA THR A 61 -12.43 1.52 0.59
C THR A 61 -13.50 2.21 -0.25
N ASP A 62 -14.68 2.44 0.34
CA ASP A 62 -15.80 3.10 -0.34
C ASP A 62 -15.47 4.55 -0.75
N ILE A 63 -14.67 5.24 0.06
CA ILE A 63 -14.26 6.62 -0.24
C ILE A 63 -13.09 6.70 -1.25
N CYS A 64 -12.40 5.59 -1.54
CA CYS A 64 -11.16 5.62 -2.30
C CYS A 64 -11.40 5.95 -3.79
N PRO A 65 -10.86 7.06 -4.33
CA PRO A 65 -11.08 7.44 -5.73
C PRO A 65 -10.44 6.47 -6.74
N VAL A 66 -9.47 5.68 -6.28
CA VAL A 66 -8.76 4.65 -7.06
C VAL A 66 -9.12 3.23 -6.60
N ALA A 67 -10.25 3.07 -5.90
CA ALA A 67 -10.85 1.79 -5.53
C ALA A 67 -9.90 0.78 -4.85
N ILE A 68 -9.02 1.24 -3.95
CA ILE A 68 -8.13 0.34 -3.21
C ILE A 68 -8.94 -0.34 -2.08
N PRO A 69 -9.00 -1.68 -2.02
CA PRO A 69 -9.70 -2.43 -0.97
C PRO A 69 -8.86 -2.47 0.33
N LEU A 70 -8.70 -1.31 0.96
CA LEU A 70 -7.83 -1.12 2.13
C LEU A 70 -8.26 -1.98 3.32
N HIS A 71 -9.56 -2.10 3.59
CA HIS A 71 -10.05 -2.85 4.74
C HIS A 71 -9.77 -4.35 4.59
N GLU A 72 -9.96 -4.92 3.39
CA GLU A 72 -9.63 -6.31 3.09
C GLU A 72 -8.13 -6.57 3.17
N HIS A 73 -7.31 -5.66 2.64
CA HIS A 73 -5.85 -5.79 2.73
C HIS A 73 -5.35 -5.74 4.17
N ILE A 74 -5.94 -4.88 5.01
CA ILE A 74 -5.64 -4.84 6.45
C ILE A 74 -6.06 -6.15 7.11
N LEU A 75 -7.23 -6.71 6.76
CA LEU A 75 -7.68 -7.99 7.30
C LEU A 75 -6.75 -9.14 6.90
N LYS A 76 -6.32 -9.20 5.63
CA LYS A 76 -5.31 -10.16 5.15
C LYS A 76 -3.98 -10.00 5.87
N LEU A 77 -3.55 -8.77 6.15
CA LEU A 77 -2.34 -8.51 6.93
C LEU A 77 -2.48 -8.99 8.38
N ARG A 78 -3.63 -8.78 9.03
CA ARG A 78 -3.89 -9.33 10.37
C ARG A 78 -3.76 -10.85 10.40
N GLY A 79 -4.31 -11.53 9.39
CA GLY A 79 -4.18 -12.99 9.23
C GLY A 79 -2.72 -13.41 9.21
N ARG A 80 -1.94 -12.85 8.29
CA ARG A 80 -0.49 -13.13 8.15
C ARG A 80 0.31 -12.83 9.43
N LEU A 81 0.05 -11.69 10.08
CA LEU A 81 0.72 -11.34 11.34
C LEU A 81 0.34 -12.30 12.48
N THR A 82 -0.88 -12.82 12.46
CA THR A 82 -1.33 -13.82 13.45
C THR A 82 -0.65 -15.17 13.21
N GLU A 83 -0.57 -15.62 11.96
CA GLU A 83 0.13 -16.85 11.57
C GLU A 83 1.62 -16.81 11.91
N GLN A 84 2.24 -15.63 11.75
CA GLN A 84 3.64 -15.37 12.12
C GLN A 84 3.86 -15.20 13.63
N GLY A 85 2.81 -15.26 14.45
CA GLY A 85 2.91 -15.15 15.91
C GLY A 85 3.06 -13.74 16.45
N TRP A 86 3.01 -12.68 15.62
CA TRP A 86 3.05 -11.28 16.08
C TRP A 86 1.84 -10.91 16.93
N ALA A 87 0.67 -11.45 16.57
CA ALA A 87 -0.54 -11.33 17.38
C ALA A 87 -0.63 -12.42 18.48
N GLY A 88 0.48 -13.11 18.73
CA GLY A 88 0.62 -14.17 19.73
C GLY A 88 0.41 -13.63 21.14
N GLY A 89 -0.49 -14.28 21.89
CA GLY A 89 -0.78 -13.91 23.27
C GLY A 89 -2.25 -13.97 23.67
N SER A 90 -3.08 -14.68 22.93
CA SER A 90 -4.46 -14.89 23.35
C SER A 90 -4.79 -16.36 23.45
N GLY A 91 -4.33 -16.96 24.56
CA GLY A 91 -4.73 -18.30 24.96
C GLY A 91 -6.25 -18.45 25.00
N ARG A 92 -6.70 -19.68 25.23
CA ARG A 92 -8.11 -20.10 25.34
C ARG A 92 -9.00 -19.09 26.07
N LEU A 93 -8.46 -18.35 27.04
CA LEU A 93 -9.13 -17.27 27.78
C LEU A 93 -9.71 -16.15 26.90
N ARG A 94 -8.99 -15.63 25.89
CA ARG A 94 -9.51 -14.53 25.04
C ARG A 94 -10.50 -15.05 24.00
N GLN A 95 -10.27 -16.26 23.47
CA GLN A 95 -11.25 -16.95 22.62
C GLN A 95 -12.54 -17.26 23.40
N TRP A 96 -12.40 -17.71 24.65
CA TRP A 96 -13.50 -17.91 25.58
C TRP A 96 -14.22 -16.60 25.91
N ALA A 97 -13.48 -15.52 26.18
CA ALA A 97 -14.05 -14.20 26.45
C ALA A 97 -14.79 -13.64 25.23
N ALA A 98 -14.22 -13.75 24.02
CA ALA A 98 -14.90 -13.38 22.78
C ALA A 98 -16.17 -14.22 22.58
N GLY A 99 -16.09 -15.55 22.75
CA GLY A 99 -17.26 -16.43 22.69
C GLY A 99 -18.32 -16.11 23.75
N ALA A 100 -17.94 -15.65 24.93
CA ALA A 100 -18.87 -15.19 25.96
C ALA A 100 -19.56 -13.87 25.57
N LEU A 101 -18.85 -12.94 24.92
CA LEU A 101 -19.41 -11.69 24.40
C LEU A 101 -20.39 -11.91 23.24
N HIS A 102 -20.21 -12.98 22.45
CA HIS A 102 -21.11 -13.33 21.34
C HIS A 102 -22.35 -14.14 21.76
N HIS A 103 -22.49 -14.51 23.04
CA HIS A 103 -23.67 -15.20 23.56
C HIS A 103 -24.47 -14.31 24.51
N ASP A 104 -25.66 -13.92 24.09
CA ASP A 104 -26.58 -13.02 24.81
C ASP A 104 -26.75 -13.37 26.30
N ARG A 105 -26.96 -14.65 26.64
CA ARG A 105 -27.10 -15.12 28.02
C ARG A 105 -25.83 -14.93 28.87
N ARG A 106 -24.66 -15.17 28.28
CA ARG A 106 -23.37 -15.06 28.98
C ARG A 106 -23.00 -13.59 29.17
N LEU A 107 -23.24 -12.77 28.16
CA LEU A 107 -23.08 -11.33 28.23
C LEU A 107 -24.02 -10.72 29.27
N GLY A 108 -25.28 -11.16 29.32
CA GLY A 108 -26.25 -10.72 30.33
C GLY A 108 -25.83 -11.05 31.77
N LEU A 109 -25.32 -12.27 32.01
CA LEU A 109 -24.78 -12.65 33.31
C LEU A 109 -23.55 -11.82 33.69
N ALA A 110 -22.62 -11.62 32.75
CA ALA A 110 -21.43 -10.80 32.96
C ALA A 110 -21.78 -9.32 33.26
N ALA A 111 -22.77 -8.77 32.55
CA ALA A 111 -23.27 -7.42 32.78
C ALA A 111 -23.93 -7.27 34.16
N ALA A 112 -24.65 -8.29 34.64
CA ALA A 112 -25.24 -8.30 35.98
C ALA A 112 -24.18 -8.31 37.10
N LEU A 113 -23.01 -8.92 36.85
CA LEU A 113 -21.88 -8.96 37.79
C LEU A 113 -21.01 -7.69 37.75
N TYR A 114 -21.18 -6.83 36.75
CA TYR A 114 -20.36 -5.63 36.56
C TYR A 114 -20.35 -4.65 37.75
N PRO A 115 -21.47 -4.34 38.45
CA PRO A 115 -21.45 -3.44 39.61
C PRO A 115 -20.55 -3.96 40.74
N ALA A 116 -20.58 -5.27 41.01
CA ALA A 116 -19.73 -5.90 42.00
C ALA A 116 -18.26 -5.91 41.54
N ALA A 117 -18.00 -6.23 40.27
CA ALA A 117 -16.66 -6.18 39.69
C ALA A 117 -16.05 -4.76 39.76
N ARG A 118 -16.87 -3.72 39.54
CA ARG A 118 -16.45 -2.31 39.68
C ARG A 118 -16.06 -1.97 41.12
N MET A 119 -16.82 -2.42 42.12
CA MET A 119 -16.47 -2.21 43.54
C MET A 119 -15.17 -2.93 43.93
N LEU A 120 -14.91 -4.09 43.32
CA LEU A 120 -13.69 -4.88 43.57
C LEU A 120 -12.48 -4.43 42.74
N ALA A 121 -12.67 -3.62 41.69
CA ALA A 121 -11.57 -3.18 40.84
C ALA A 121 -10.43 -2.45 41.61
N PRO A 122 -10.70 -1.53 42.56
CA PRO A 122 -9.65 -0.83 43.31
C PRO A 122 -8.87 -1.70 44.30
N VAL A 123 -9.37 -2.91 44.62
CA VAL A 123 -8.70 -3.82 45.58
C VAL A 123 -7.91 -4.91 44.88
N THR A 124 -8.17 -5.17 43.60
CA THR A 124 -7.41 -6.14 42.80
C THR A 124 -6.18 -5.50 42.15
N SER A 125 -5.12 -6.28 41.94
CA SER A 125 -3.91 -5.80 41.26
C SER A 125 -4.18 -5.32 39.83
N VAL A 126 -4.96 -6.09 39.07
CA VAL A 126 -5.35 -5.77 37.68
C VAL A 126 -6.27 -4.55 37.63
N GLY A 127 -7.29 -4.52 38.49
CA GLY A 127 -8.23 -3.40 38.51
C GLY A 127 -7.56 -2.09 38.90
N ARG A 128 -6.64 -2.09 39.89
CA ARG A 128 -5.83 -0.90 40.24
C ARG A 128 -4.99 -0.39 39.07
N ALA A 129 -4.33 -1.29 38.33
CA ALA A 129 -3.52 -0.91 37.17
C ALA A 129 -4.38 -0.28 36.06
N TRP A 130 -5.59 -0.80 35.83
CA TRP A 130 -6.54 -0.22 34.89
C TRP A 130 -7.04 1.15 35.34
N THR A 131 -7.47 1.27 36.60
CA THR A 131 -8.03 2.52 37.16
C THR A 131 -6.99 3.61 37.38
N ALA A 132 -5.70 3.32 37.23
CA ALA A 132 -4.64 4.33 37.30
C ALA A 132 -4.69 5.35 36.15
N THR A 133 -5.26 4.96 35.00
CA THR A 133 -5.33 5.84 33.80
C THR A 133 -6.72 5.92 33.17
N ARG A 134 -7.69 5.12 33.66
CA ARG A 134 -9.01 4.96 33.03
C ARG A 134 -10.11 4.88 34.09
N ASP A 135 -11.21 5.57 33.87
CA ASP A 135 -12.41 5.41 34.68
C ASP A 135 -13.22 4.18 34.24
N LEU A 136 -13.81 3.48 35.21
CA LEU A 136 -14.86 2.51 34.91
C LEU A 136 -16.17 3.28 34.66
N PRO A 137 -16.98 2.92 33.65
CA PRO A 137 -18.30 3.52 33.42
C PRO A 137 -19.30 3.17 34.53
N GLN A 138 -20.22 4.07 34.87
CA GLN A 138 -21.26 3.75 35.86
C GLN A 138 -22.23 2.71 35.27
N PRO A 139 -22.63 1.68 36.05
CA PRO A 139 -23.64 0.74 35.57
C PRO A 139 -24.97 1.49 35.32
N PRO A 140 -25.63 1.27 34.19
CA PRO A 140 -26.95 1.85 33.96
C PRO A 140 -27.96 1.26 34.95
N LYS A 141 -29.00 2.02 35.31
CA LYS A 141 -30.06 1.58 36.23
C LYS A 141 -30.82 0.35 35.72
N GLU A 142 -30.80 0.15 34.40
CA GLU A 142 -31.43 -0.97 33.72
C GLU A 142 -30.61 -1.43 32.52
N THR A 143 -30.77 -2.68 32.13
CA THR A 143 -30.09 -3.22 30.93
C THR A 143 -30.79 -2.74 29.67
N PHE A 144 -30.04 -2.61 28.57
CA PHE A 144 -30.61 -2.29 27.27
C PHE A 144 -31.72 -3.28 26.86
N HIS A 145 -31.56 -4.58 27.16
CA HIS A 145 -32.56 -5.59 26.83
C HIS A 145 -33.86 -5.41 27.62
N SER A 146 -33.78 -5.09 28.92
CA SER A 146 -34.95 -4.81 29.76
C SER A 146 -35.65 -3.52 29.31
N TRP A 147 -34.88 -2.46 29.06
CA TRP A 147 -35.38 -1.21 28.50
C TRP A 147 -36.06 -1.45 27.14
N TRP A 148 -35.39 -2.16 26.24
CA TRP A 148 -35.87 -2.45 24.89
C TRP A 148 -37.14 -3.31 24.91
N ALA A 149 -37.20 -4.36 25.72
CA ALA A 149 -38.39 -5.20 25.84
C ALA A 149 -39.61 -4.39 26.32
N ARG A 150 -39.41 -3.51 27.31
CA ARG A 150 -40.46 -2.61 27.82
C ARG A 150 -40.90 -1.60 26.77
N GLU A 151 -39.96 -0.94 26.10
CA GLU A 151 -40.24 0.14 25.15
C GLU A 151 -40.80 -0.37 23.81
N ARG A 152 -40.45 -1.60 23.42
CA ARG A 152 -40.92 -2.23 22.18
C ARG A 152 -42.28 -2.90 22.32
N ALA A 153 -42.71 -3.26 23.54
CA ALA A 153 -43.99 -3.92 23.80
C ALA A 153 -45.22 -3.11 23.34
N GLY A 154 -45.08 -1.79 23.14
CA GLY A 154 -46.14 -0.91 22.64
C GLY A 154 -45.89 -0.30 21.25
N ARG A 155 -44.77 -0.62 20.58
CA ARG A 155 -44.50 -0.11 19.23
C ARG A 155 -45.14 -1.03 18.19
N PRO A 156 -45.96 -0.51 17.25
CA PRO A 156 -46.38 -1.30 16.11
C PRO A 156 -45.13 -1.82 15.39
N ALA A 157 -45.17 -3.08 14.93
CA ALA A 157 -44.12 -3.61 14.08
C ALA A 157 -43.84 -2.58 12.99
N ALA A 158 -42.58 -2.20 12.82
CA ALA A 158 -42.23 -1.28 11.74
C ALA A 158 -42.83 -1.86 10.46
N PRO A 159 -43.65 -1.09 9.69
CA PRO A 159 -44.12 -1.57 8.41
C PRO A 159 -42.89 -2.04 7.65
N ALA A 160 -42.94 -3.23 7.05
CA ALA A 160 -41.83 -3.81 6.33
C ALA A 160 -41.27 -2.75 5.37
N ARG A 161 -40.21 -2.05 5.78
CA ARG A 161 -39.62 -0.98 4.98
C ARG A 161 -38.91 -1.68 3.85
N ILE A 162 -39.52 -1.62 2.68
CA ILE A 162 -38.92 -1.53 1.34
C ILE A 162 -37.43 -1.88 1.37
N THR A 163 -37.14 -3.18 1.38
CA THR A 163 -35.82 -3.72 1.01
C THR A 163 -35.56 -3.58 -0.50
N GLU A 164 -36.53 -3.04 -1.24
CA GLU A 164 -36.50 -2.83 -2.69
C GLU A 164 -35.48 -1.77 -3.13
N GLY A 165 -34.98 -0.90 -2.24
CA GLY A 165 -34.05 0.17 -2.60
C GLY A 165 -32.55 -0.08 -2.31
N TYR A 166 -32.23 -0.97 -1.37
CA TYR A 166 -30.83 -1.26 -0.98
C TYR A 166 -30.36 -2.66 -1.38
N GLY A 167 -31.25 -3.52 -1.89
CA GLY A 167 -30.94 -4.88 -2.32
C GLY A 167 -30.29 -5.01 -3.71
N THR A 168 -30.10 -3.92 -4.46
CA THR A 168 -29.60 -3.97 -5.85
C THR A 168 -28.29 -3.21 -6.11
N ARG A 169 -27.70 -2.58 -5.08
CA ARG A 169 -26.32 -2.04 -5.16
C ARG A 169 -25.30 -2.78 -4.30
N ALA A 170 -25.74 -3.75 -3.49
CA ALA A 170 -24.83 -4.68 -2.85
C ALA A 170 -24.34 -5.70 -3.90
N SER A 171 -23.05 -5.62 -4.20
CA SER A 171 -22.29 -6.69 -4.85
C SER A 171 -22.70 -6.96 -6.30
N ARG A 172 -22.15 -6.19 -7.26
CA ARG A 172 -21.71 -6.88 -8.48
C ARG A 172 -20.65 -7.88 -8.01
N PRO A 173 -20.83 -9.19 -8.21
CA PRO A 173 -19.71 -10.10 -8.04
C PRO A 173 -18.68 -9.66 -9.06
N VAL A 174 -17.53 -9.16 -8.60
CA VAL A 174 -16.34 -9.21 -9.44
C VAL A 174 -16.06 -10.70 -9.56
N ALA A 175 -16.29 -11.25 -10.75
CA ALA A 175 -15.88 -12.61 -11.05
C ALA A 175 -14.37 -12.71 -10.83
N SER A 176 -13.95 -13.39 -9.77
CA SER A 176 -12.57 -13.81 -9.60
C SER A 176 -12.28 -14.87 -10.68
N PRO A 177 -11.29 -14.69 -11.57
CA PRO A 177 -11.03 -15.67 -12.63
C PRO A 177 -10.36 -16.97 -12.19
N HIS A 178 -10.27 -17.27 -10.90
CA HIS A 178 -9.48 -18.41 -10.42
C HIS A 178 -10.17 -19.15 -9.28
N GLU A 179 -11.17 -19.94 -9.61
CA GLU A 179 -11.59 -21.10 -8.82
C GLU A 179 -11.55 -22.33 -9.72
N ASP A 180 -10.34 -22.80 -10.03
CA ASP A 180 -10.16 -24.21 -10.34
C ASP A 180 -9.66 -24.91 -9.08
N SER A 181 -10.50 -25.85 -8.66
CA SER A 181 -10.35 -26.82 -7.60
C SER A 181 -8.94 -27.39 -7.42
N ALA A 182 -8.40 -27.26 -6.22
CA ALA A 182 -7.38 -28.17 -5.71
C ALA A 182 -7.68 -28.51 -4.23
N THR A 183 -8.01 -29.77 -4.00
CA THR A 183 -8.16 -30.43 -2.70
C THR A 183 -6.93 -30.24 -1.81
N PRO A 184 -7.09 -30.17 -0.47
CA PRO A 184 -5.98 -29.92 0.44
C PRO A 184 -5.12 -31.18 0.59
N SER A 185 -3.92 -31.16 -0.01
CA SER A 185 -2.85 -32.10 0.36
C SER A 185 -2.21 -31.62 1.67
N SER A 186 -2.24 -32.47 2.69
CA SER A 186 -1.62 -32.25 3.99
C SER A 186 -0.10 -32.02 3.85
N ALA A 187 0.37 -30.82 4.19
CA ALA A 187 1.78 -30.52 4.33
C ALA A 187 2.30 -30.94 5.73
N PRO A 188 3.52 -31.51 5.83
CA PRO A 188 4.08 -31.93 7.10
C PRO A 188 4.59 -30.74 7.92
N ALA A 189 4.60 -30.90 9.24
CA ALA A 189 5.13 -29.92 10.19
C ALA A 189 6.63 -29.70 9.97
N ALA A 190 7.03 -28.47 9.65
CA ALA A 190 8.43 -28.07 9.51
C ALA A 190 8.91 -27.36 10.78
N THR A 191 9.89 -27.99 11.43
CA THR A 191 10.74 -27.47 12.49
C THR A 191 11.62 -26.32 11.99
N ALA A 192 11.89 -25.36 12.88
CA ALA A 192 12.73 -24.19 12.65
C ALA A 192 14.20 -24.57 12.37
N SER A 193 14.76 -24.06 11.27
CA SER A 193 16.17 -23.61 11.14
C SER A 193 16.45 -23.05 9.74
N GLY A 194 17.29 -22.01 9.66
CA GLY A 194 18.13 -21.71 8.50
C GLY A 194 17.49 -20.92 7.35
N VAL A 195 18.01 -19.72 7.10
CA VAL A 195 17.82 -18.99 5.84
C VAL A 195 18.48 -19.81 4.73
N ALA A 196 17.68 -20.60 4.01
CA ALA A 196 18.12 -21.33 2.83
C ALA A 196 17.88 -20.46 1.58
N SER A 197 18.96 -20.29 0.82
CA SER A 197 19.02 -19.70 -0.51
C SER A 197 17.89 -20.26 -1.39
N VAL A 198 17.02 -19.39 -1.89
CA VAL A 198 16.04 -19.78 -2.91
C VAL A 198 16.77 -19.89 -4.24
N GLU A 199 16.91 -21.12 -4.74
CA GLU A 199 17.38 -21.38 -6.10
C GLU A 199 16.35 -20.83 -7.11
N LEU A 200 16.80 -19.86 -7.89
CA LEU A 200 16.06 -19.24 -9.00
C LEU A 200 16.31 -20.06 -10.26
N GLU A 201 15.32 -20.84 -10.70
CA GLU A 201 15.34 -21.47 -12.03
C GLU A 201 14.96 -20.44 -13.13
N PRO A 202 15.58 -20.52 -14.32
CA PRO A 202 15.65 -19.42 -15.27
C PRO A 202 14.59 -19.52 -16.38
N THR A 203 13.83 -18.44 -16.55
CA THR A 203 13.39 -18.01 -17.89
C THR A 203 13.37 -16.49 -17.91
N ASP A 204 14.42 -15.89 -18.47
CA ASP A 204 14.59 -14.43 -18.62
C ASP A 204 13.46 -13.75 -19.43
N GLY A 205 12.60 -14.51 -20.12
CA GLY A 205 11.42 -13.99 -20.81
C GLY A 205 10.24 -13.64 -19.89
N GLY A 206 9.97 -14.46 -18.86
CA GLY A 206 8.71 -14.35 -18.11
C GLY A 206 8.56 -13.08 -17.26
N LEU A 207 9.67 -12.58 -16.69
CA LEU A 207 9.64 -11.33 -15.92
C LEU A 207 9.51 -10.10 -16.81
N LEU A 208 10.14 -10.12 -18.00
CA LEU A 208 10.01 -9.03 -18.95
C LEU A 208 8.59 -8.98 -19.54
N ASP A 209 8.01 -10.13 -19.86
CA ASP A 209 6.62 -10.21 -20.34
C ASP A 209 5.64 -9.71 -19.29
N LEU A 210 5.80 -10.16 -18.04
CA LEU A 210 5.00 -9.70 -16.92
C LEU A 210 5.15 -8.19 -16.69
N PHE A 211 6.38 -7.67 -16.70
CA PHE A 211 6.65 -6.24 -16.59
C PHE A 211 5.97 -5.47 -17.71
N THR A 212 6.11 -5.92 -18.96
CA THR A 212 5.56 -5.26 -20.15
C THR A 212 4.05 -5.15 -20.06
N GLN A 213 3.38 -6.26 -19.71
CA GLN A 213 1.93 -6.27 -19.50
C GLN A 213 1.53 -5.30 -18.40
N ARG A 214 2.14 -5.41 -17.22
CA ARG A 214 1.77 -4.60 -16.06
C ARG A 214 2.07 -3.12 -16.26
N PHE A 215 3.16 -2.80 -16.96
CA PHE A 215 3.53 -1.42 -17.28
C PHE A 215 2.51 -0.76 -18.21
N ALA A 216 2.02 -1.48 -19.22
CA ALA A 216 0.97 -0.98 -20.10
C ALA A 216 -0.36 -0.72 -19.35
N GLU A 217 -0.69 -1.56 -18.36
CA GLU A 217 -1.90 -1.40 -17.52
C GLU A 217 -1.84 -0.19 -16.56
N LEU A 218 -0.68 0.47 -16.40
CA LEU A 218 -0.54 1.56 -15.44
C LEU A 218 -1.25 2.84 -15.89
N GLY A 219 -1.27 3.17 -17.18
CA GLY A 219 -1.82 4.42 -17.71
C GLY A 219 -2.88 4.19 -18.78
N PRO A 220 -3.59 5.25 -19.20
CA PRO A 220 -4.31 5.27 -20.48
C PRO A 220 -3.39 4.88 -21.66
N ASP A 221 -3.99 4.44 -22.76
CA ASP A 221 -3.26 4.06 -23.97
C ASP A 221 -2.33 5.19 -24.44
N GLY A 222 -1.04 4.87 -24.61
CA GLY A 222 -0.01 5.84 -25.05
C GLY A 222 0.57 6.73 -23.94
N GLU A 223 0.18 6.55 -22.68
CA GLU A 223 0.83 7.22 -21.54
C GLU A 223 1.96 6.41 -20.90
N CYS A 224 2.00 5.09 -21.16
CA CYS A 224 3.08 4.19 -20.77
C CYS A 224 3.64 3.46 -22.00
N GLU A 225 4.87 3.77 -22.39
CA GLU A 225 5.54 3.15 -23.55
C GLU A 225 6.83 2.43 -23.15
N LEU A 226 7.00 1.19 -23.62
CA LEU A 226 8.22 0.41 -23.43
C LEU A 226 8.97 0.29 -24.76
N HIS A 227 10.25 0.65 -24.75
CA HIS A 227 11.13 0.55 -25.92
C HIS A 227 12.30 -0.38 -25.60
N VAL A 228 12.46 -1.44 -26.37
CA VAL A 228 13.52 -2.44 -26.18
C VAL A 228 14.56 -2.31 -27.29
N PHE A 229 15.84 -2.20 -26.92
CA PHE A 229 16.96 -2.09 -27.85
C PHE A 229 18.04 -3.12 -27.52
N GLY A 230 18.61 -3.74 -28.56
CA GLY A 230 19.72 -4.69 -28.40
C GLY A 230 21.03 -4.02 -28.03
N HIS A 231 21.29 -2.82 -28.58
CA HIS A 231 22.55 -2.12 -28.43
C HIS A 231 22.40 -0.69 -27.89
N ALA A 232 23.39 -0.24 -27.11
CA ALA A 232 23.39 1.09 -26.50
C ALA A 232 23.37 2.22 -27.54
N ALA A 233 23.98 2.01 -28.71
CA ALA A 233 23.97 2.98 -29.80
C ALA A 233 22.55 3.24 -30.34
N GLN A 234 21.72 2.19 -30.46
CA GLN A 234 20.33 2.31 -30.91
C GLN A 234 19.47 3.04 -29.87
N ALA A 235 19.63 2.69 -28.60
CA ALA A 235 18.96 3.37 -27.49
C ALA A 235 19.37 4.85 -27.40
N ALA A 236 20.67 5.16 -27.54
CA ALA A 236 21.17 6.52 -27.54
C ALA A 236 20.63 7.33 -28.74
N ALA A 237 20.56 6.74 -29.93
CA ALA A 237 19.97 7.40 -31.11
C ALA A 237 18.48 7.69 -30.90
N PHE A 238 17.73 6.78 -30.28
CA PHE A 238 16.33 7.01 -29.89
C PHE A 238 16.21 8.17 -28.89
N LEU A 239 17.02 8.16 -27.83
CA LEU A 239 17.02 9.22 -26.82
C LEU A 239 17.37 10.58 -27.43
N ARG A 240 18.36 10.65 -28.33
CA ARG A 240 18.72 11.89 -29.05
C ARG A 240 17.57 12.41 -29.92
N ARG A 241 16.83 11.54 -30.60
CA ARG A 241 15.63 11.95 -31.35
C ARG A 241 14.54 12.50 -30.42
N ARG A 242 14.30 11.86 -29.27
CA ARG A 242 13.37 12.38 -28.25
C ARG A 242 13.83 13.74 -27.71
N LEU A 243 15.13 13.89 -27.43
CA LEU A 243 15.72 15.15 -26.97
C LEU A 243 15.53 16.29 -27.98
N ALA A 244 15.71 16.03 -29.27
CA ALA A 244 15.56 17.02 -30.34
C ALA A 244 14.13 17.57 -30.48
N ALA A 245 13.12 16.85 -29.97
CA ALA A 245 11.73 17.32 -29.95
C ALA A 245 11.46 18.40 -28.88
N TYR A 246 12.41 18.65 -27.97
CA TYR A 246 12.27 19.62 -26.88
C TYR A 246 13.35 20.70 -26.97
N PRO A 247 13.05 21.95 -26.58
CA PRO A 247 14.08 22.97 -26.39
C PRO A 247 15.14 22.48 -25.38
N SER A 248 16.42 22.72 -25.64
CA SER A 248 17.51 22.19 -24.82
C SER A 248 17.44 22.61 -23.34
N GLN A 249 16.88 23.80 -23.05
CA GLN A 249 16.62 24.28 -21.68
C GLN A 249 15.43 23.62 -20.97
N ALA A 250 14.56 22.91 -21.71
CA ALA A 250 13.37 22.23 -21.21
C ALA A 250 13.62 20.73 -20.95
N VAL A 251 14.87 20.28 -21.05
CA VAL A 251 15.29 18.90 -20.78
C VAL A 251 16.17 18.87 -19.53
N LEU A 252 15.91 17.91 -18.64
CA LEU A 252 16.79 17.55 -17.54
C LEU A 252 17.23 16.09 -17.63
N ILE A 253 18.54 15.86 -17.66
CA ILE A 253 19.12 14.51 -17.65
C ILE A 253 19.74 14.23 -16.27
N GLU A 254 19.51 13.04 -15.73
CA GLU A 254 20.10 12.64 -14.46
C GLU A 254 21.63 12.76 -14.49
N GLY A 255 22.17 13.39 -13.45
CA GLY A 255 23.58 13.77 -13.38
C GLY A 255 23.80 15.28 -13.55
N GLU A 256 22.85 15.98 -14.18
CA GLU A 256 22.88 17.43 -14.35
C GLU A 256 22.44 18.19 -13.09
N GLY A 257 22.91 19.44 -12.96
CA GLY A 257 22.39 20.39 -11.98
C GLY A 257 21.01 20.90 -12.39
N SER A 258 20.18 21.27 -11.41
CA SER A 258 18.86 21.86 -11.67
C SER A 258 18.82 23.25 -11.07
N SER A 259 18.64 24.28 -11.91
CA SER A 259 18.44 25.68 -11.48
C SER A 259 16.98 26.14 -11.64
N LYS A 260 16.16 25.35 -12.34
CA LYS A 260 14.74 25.58 -12.61
C LYS A 260 13.90 24.39 -12.13
N ARG A 261 12.57 24.55 -12.11
CA ARG A 261 11.62 23.48 -11.72
C ARG A 261 10.74 22.99 -12.87
N ASP A 262 10.73 23.69 -13.99
CA ASP A 262 9.79 23.47 -15.09
C ASP A 262 10.56 22.94 -16.31
N TYR A 263 10.57 21.62 -16.46
CA TYR A 263 11.17 20.91 -17.57
C TYR A 263 10.07 20.10 -18.27
N GLY A 264 10.07 20.09 -19.61
CA GLY A 264 9.12 19.29 -20.39
C GLY A 264 9.52 17.81 -20.45
N LEU A 265 10.82 17.52 -20.41
CA LEU A 265 11.38 16.18 -20.51
C LEU A 265 12.40 15.90 -19.40
N GLY A 266 12.23 14.77 -18.72
CA GLY A 266 13.17 14.25 -17.74
C GLY A 266 13.71 12.89 -18.18
N ILE A 267 15.01 12.65 -18.02
CA ILE A 267 15.64 11.34 -18.29
C ILE A 267 16.37 10.85 -17.05
N THR A 268 16.03 9.67 -16.55
CA THR A 268 16.67 9.06 -15.37
C THR A 268 17.09 7.62 -15.63
N LYS A 269 17.92 7.05 -14.75
CA LYS A 269 18.24 5.63 -14.72
C LYS A 269 17.36 4.91 -13.72
N ALA A 270 16.91 3.70 -14.06
CA ALA A 270 16.31 2.81 -13.08
C ALA A 270 17.39 2.25 -12.15
N ALA A 271 17.05 2.11 -10.88
CA ALA A 271 17.77 1.26 -9.94
C ALA A 271 17.28 -0.19 -10.04
N LEU A 272 15.95 -0.39 -10.06
CA LEU A 272 15.26 -1.68 -10.25
C LEU A 272 13.96 -1.48 -11.06
N LEU A 273 13.47 -2.55 -11.67
CA LEU A 273 12.16 -2.66 -12.33
C LEU A 273 11.35 -3.77 -11.65
N VAL A 274 10.08 -3.54 -11.33
CA VAL A 274 9.23 -4.49 -10.61
C VAL A 274 8.21 -5.10 -11.55
N ALA A 275 8.37 -6.38 -11.89
CA ALA A 275 7.57 -7.05 -12.91
C ALA A 275 6.07 -7.11 -12.57
N GLU A 276 5.71 -7.53 -11.35
CA GLU A 276 4.31 -7.69 -10.93
C GLU A 276 3.49 -6.39 -10.96
N THR A 277 4.14 -5.23 -10.96
CA THR A 277 3.48 -3.93 -10.82
C THR A 277 3.78 -2.97 -11.96
N GLY A 278 4.68 -3.34 -12.89
CA GLY A 278 5.22 -2.42 -13.89
C GLY A 278 6.01 -1.26 -13.26
N GLY A 279 6.35 -1.33 -11.97
CA GLY A 279 6.93 -0.21 -11.25
C GLY A 279 8.41 0.01 -11.57
N VAL A 280 8.85 1.27 -11.53
CA VAL A 280 10.26 1.64 -11.69
C VAL A 280 10.78 2.22 -10.39
N VAL A 281 11.85 1.64 -9.85
CA VAL A 281 12.55 2.18 -8.67
C VAL A 281 13.68 3.07 -9.14
N LEU A 282 13.70 4.31 -8.65
CA LEU A 282 14.77 5.28 -8.85
C LEU A 282 15.59 5.40 -7.56
N ASP A 283 16.91 5.49 -7.68
CA ASP A 283 17.82 5.85 -6.58
C ASP A 283 18.53 7.15 -6.91
N LEU A 284 18.13 8.24 -6.26
CA LEU A 284 18.47 9.60 -6.69
C LEU A 284 19.47 10.23 -5.71
N LYS A 285 20.71 10.44 -6.18
CA LYS A 285 21.79 11.05 -5.39
C LYS A 285 21.48 12.45 -4.88
N ARG A 286 20.91 13.30 -5.74
CA ARG A 286 20.54 14.68 -5.41
C ARG A 286 19.03 14.84 -5.42
N ARG A 287 18.43 15.03 -4.25
CA ARG A 287 16.97 15.16 -4.10
C ARG A 287 16.38 16.26 -5.00
N ALA A 288 17.03 17.42 -5.12
CA ALA A 288 16.54 18.53 -5.93
C ALA A 288 16.50 18.19 -7.43
N SER A 289 17.64 17.80 -8.01
CA SER A 289 17.74 17.42 -9.43
C SER A 289 16.89 16.18 -9.76
N GLY A 290 16.94 15.16 -8.90
CA GLY A 290 16.18 13.94 -9.12
C GLY A 290 14.67 14.18 -9.08
N ARG A 291 14.19 15.01 -8.14
CA ARG A 291 12.78 15.39 -8.09
C ARG A 291 12.38 16.17 -9.34
N ALA A 292 13.19 17.15 -9.77
CA ALA A 292 12.91 17.93 -10.98
C ALA A 292 12.76 17.04 -12.22
N ALA A 293 13.57 15.98 -12.36
CA ALA A 293 13.50 15.04 -13.48
C ALA A 293 12.24 14.15 -13.46
N THR A 294 11.53 14.08 -12.33
CA THR A 294 10.27 13.34 -12.17
C THR A 294 9.02 14.25 -12.14
N LEU A 295 9.18 15.57 -12.20
CA LEU A 295 8.08 16.55 -12.22
C LEU A 295 7.98 17.21 -13.60
N VAL A 296 8.05 16.39 -14.64
CA VAL A 296 8.10 16.77 -16.05
C VAL A 296 6.84 16.32 -16.76
N GLU A 297 6.57 16.76 -17.99
CA GLU A 297 5.45 16.24 -18.77
C GLU A 297 5.72 14.80 -19.26
N THR A 298 6.94 14.56 -19.78
CA THR A 298 7.40 13.25 -20.23
C THR A 298 8.62 12.81 -19.44
N HIS A 299 8.56 11.64 -18.82
CA HIS A 299 9.67 11.07 -18.07
C HIS A 299 10.14 9.77 -18.76
N ILE A 300 11.38 9.76 -19.21
CA ILE A 300 12.02 8.58 -19.80
C ILE A 300 12.95 7.94 -18.76
N VAL A 301 12.78 6.65 -18.52
CA VAL A 301 13.62 5.87 -17.63
C VAL A 301 14.44 4.89 -18.44
N VAL A 302 15.76 5.00 -18.38
CA VAL A 302 16.68 4.05 -18.99
C VAL A 302 17.01 2.93 -18.00
N ALA A 303 16.82 1.69 -18.41
CA ALA A 303 16.96 0.52 -17.58
C ALA A 303 17.59 -0.65 -18.35
N ARG A 304 18.08 -1.65 -17.61
CA ARG A 304 18.60 -2.90 -18.17
C ARG A 304 17.71 -4.07 -17.74
N PRO A 305 17.56 -5.12 -18.57
CA PRO A 305 16.80 -6.32 -18.19
C PRO A 305 17.30 -6.96 -16.89
N SER A 306 18.60 -6.91 -16.61
CA SER A 306 19.21 -7.41 -15.35
C SER A 306 18.79 -6.65 -14.08
N GLN A 307 17.94 -5.63 -14.20
CA GLN A 307 17.40 -4.87 -13.08
C GLN A 307 15.94 -5.26 -12.76
N LEU A 308 15.36 -6.20 -13.52
CA LEU A 308 14.05 -6.76 -13.26
C LEU A 308 14.08 -7.62 -12.00
N VAL A 309 13.13 -7.36 -11.12
CA VAL A 309 12.81 -8.17 -9.95
C VAL A 309 11.34 -8.54 -10.03
N ARG A 310 10.95 -9.66 -9.42
CA ARG A 310 9.59 -10.16 -9.51
C ARG A 310 8.62 -9.22 -8.80
N SER A 311 8.92 -8.90 -7.55
CA SER A 311 7.95 -8.28 -6.63
C SER A 311 8.47 -7.01 -5.96
N VAL A 312 7.54 -6.22 -5.42
CA VAL A 312 7.88 -5.03 -4.60
C VAL A 312 8.61 -5.44 -3.33
N ALA A 313 8.26 -6.59 -2.74
CA ALA A 313 8.90 -7.10 -1.54
C ALA A 313 10.38 -7.39 -1.79
N GLU A 314 10.69 -8.02 -2.92
CA GLU A 314 12.07 -8.26 -3.37
C GLU A 314 12.82 -6.94 -3.60
N ALA A 315 12.19 -5.97 -4.26
CA ALA A 315 12.78 -4.64 -4.45
C ALA A 315 13.08 -3.92 -3.12
N LEU A 316 12.20 -4.05 -2.13
CA LEU A 316 12.40 -3.50 -0.78
C LEU A 316 13.51 -4.23 0.00
N ALA A 317 13.64 -5.54 -0.16
CA ALA A 317 14.73 -6.31 0.44
C ALA A 317 16.09 -5.86 -0.12
N ILE A 318 16.22 -5.78 -1.45
CA ILE A 318 17.43 -5.27 -2.12
C ILE A 318 17.73 -3.83 -1.69
N ARG A 319 16.69 -2.98 -1.57
CA ARG A 319 16.86 -1.61 -1.07
C ARG A 319 17.47 -1.61 0.33
N THR A 320 16.96 -2.43 1.25
CA THR A 320 17.43 -2.48 2.64
C THR A 320 18.89 -2.90 2.70
N GLU A 321 19.27 -3.95 1.97
CA GLU A 321 20.64 -4.43 1.87
C GLU A 321 21.58 -3.36 1.29
N ARG A 322 21.21 -2.74 0.16
CA ARG A 322 22.02 -1.73 -0.52
C ARG A 322 22.15 -0.44 0.27
N ARG A 323 21.17 -0.11 1.12
CA ARG A 323 21.31 1.00 2.05
C ARG A 323 22.27 0.68 3.19
N ALA A 324 22.20 -0.53 3.75
CA ALA A 324 23.10 -0.95 4.81
C ALA A 324 24.57 -0.94 4.37
N SER A 325 24.84 -1.27 3.09
CA SER A 325 26.19 -1.22 2.51
C SER A 325 26.63 0.17 2.01
N GLY A 326 25.78 1.19 2.11
CA GLY A 326 26.04 2.53 1.56
C GLY A 326 26.01 2.61 0.03
N GLY A 327 25.53 1.55 -0.64
CA GLY A 327 25.43 1.48 -2.10
C GLY A 327 24.29 2.31 -2.70
N TRP A 328 23.25 2.64 -1.91
CA TRP A 328 22.10 3.46 -2.32
C TRP A 328 21.97 4.73 -1.48
N HIS A 329 21.40 5.78 -2.08
CA HIS A 329 21.33 7.13 -1.51
C HIS A 329 20.17 7.31 -0.51
N ASP A 330 19.90 8.55 -0.08
CA ASP A 330 18.80 8.87 0.85
C ASP A 330 17.43 9.06 0.19
N PHE A 331 17.37 9.17 -1.14
CA PHE A 331 16.14 9.47 -1.85
C PHE A 331 15.84 8.41 -2.92
N GLN A 332 15.03 7.40 -2.56
CA GLN A 332 14.43 6.48 -3.52
C GLN A 332 12.98 6.81 -3.82
N VAL A 333 12.56 6.55 -5.05
CA VAL A 333 11.18 6.72 -5.49
C VAL A 333 10.76 5.48 -6.27
N LEU A 334 9.66 4.84 -5.88
CA LEU A 334 8.98 3.83 -6.69
C LEU A 334 7.88 4.53 -7.50
N VAL A 335 8.08 4.61 -8.81
CA VAL A 335 7.12 5.20 -9.76
C VAL A 335 6.27 4.09 -10.35
N THR A 336 4.94 4.25 -10.29
CA THR A 336 3.97 3.26 -10.77
C THR A 336 2.97 3.92 -11.71
N GLY A 337 3.49 4.38 -12.85
CA GLY A 337 2.73 4.99 -13.93
C GLY A 337 2.67 6.52 -13.89
N PRO A 338 1.81 7.11 -14.74
CA PRO A 338 1.64 8.55 -14.83
C PRO A 338 1.14 9.16 -13.52
N SER A 339 1.48 10.43 -13.31
CA SER A 339 1.06 11.19 -12.14
C SER A 339 -0.43 11.44 -12.17
N ARG A 340 -1.12 11.14 -11.08
CA ARG A 340 -2.56 11.32 -10.97
C ARG A 340 -2.89 11.94 -9.62
N THR A 341 -3.91 12.78 -9.61
CA THR A 341 -4.56 13.23 -8.38
C THR A 341 -6.07 13.07 -8.50
N ALA A 342 -6.78 13.31 -7.42
CA ALA A 342 -8.22 13.37 -7.36
C ALA A 342 -8.57 14.65 -6.63
N ASP A 343 -9.49 15.40 -7.21
CA ASP A 343 -10.05 16.56 -6.51
C ASP A 343 -10.90 16.12 -5.31
N VAL A 344 -11.31 17.05 -4.46
CA VAL A 344 -12.17 16.80 -3.28
C VAL A 344 -13.47 16.08 -3.68
N GLU A 345 -13.95 16.29 -4.90
CA GLU A 345 -15.12 15.62 -5.49
C GLU A 345 -14.84 14.20 -6.02
N LYS A 346 -13.63 13.66 -5.82
CA LYS A 346 -13.17 12.34 -6.30
C LYS A 346 -13.03 12.21 -7.82
N VAL A 347 -13.02 13.31 -8.56
CA VAL A 347 -12.74 13.30 -9.99
C VAL A 347 -11.23 13.14 -10.19
N LEU A 348 -10.83 12.09 -10.90
CA LEU A 348 -9.42 11.84 -11.24
C LEU A 348 -8.91 12.88 -12.26
N VAL A 349 -7.77 13.47 -11.96
CA VAL A 349 -7.06 14.44 -12.79
C VAL A 349 -5.71 13.87 -13.19
N ILE A 350 -5.43 13.86 -14.50
CA ILE A 350 -4.22 13.31 -15.11
C ILE A 350 -3.70 14.32 -16.17
N PRO A 351 -2.42 14.75 -16.12
CA PRO A 351 -1.46 14.60 -15.03
C PRO A 351 -1.76 15.54 -13.85
N ALA A 352 -1.18 15.25 -12.68
CA ALA A 352 -1.22 16.15 -11.54
C ALA A 352 0.06 16.99 -11.40
N HIS A 353 1.10 16.42 -10.77
CA HIS A 353 2.36 17.13 -10.50
C HIS A 353 3.59 16.47 -11.13
N GLY A 354 3.44 15.28 -11.71
CA GLY A 354 4.50 14.52 -12.38
C GLY A 354 4.13 14.14 -13.81
N PRO A 355 4.81 13.15 -14.41
CA PRO A 355 4.66 12.81 -15.83
C PRO A 355 3.24 12.49 -16.23
N ARG A 356 2.81 13.08 -17.35
CA ARG A 356 1.70 12.58 -18.17
C ARG A 356 2.13 11.32 -18.91
N ARG A 357 3.36 11.29 -19.42
CA ARG A 357 3.93 10.14 -20.12
C ARG A 357 5.13 9.57 -19.37
N LEU A 358 5.12 8.26 -19.15
CA LEU A 358 6.23 7.50 -18.60
C LEU A 358 6.72 6.52 -19.67
N GLU A 359 7.92 6.73 -20.17
CA GLU A 359 8.57 5.83 -21.13
C GLU A 359 9.68 5.05 -20.44
N VAL A 360 9.82 3.77 -20.75
CA VAL A 360 10.95 2.94 -20.30
C VAL A 360 11.76 2.50 -21.51
N VAL A 361 13.07 2.78 -21.48
CA VAL A 361 14.04 2.35 -22.48
C VAL A 361 14.86 1.21 -21.89
N LEU A 362 14.59 -0.01 -22.34
CA LEU A 362 15.31 -1.22 -21.96
C LEU A 362 16.46 -1.50 -22.93
N CYS A 363 17.67 -1.63 -22.40
CA CYS A 363 18.85 -2.04 -23.16
C CYS A 363 19.77 -2.89 -22.28
N PRO A 364 20.29 -4.05 -22.74
CA PRO A 364 21.28 -4.83 -21.96
C PRO A 364 22.58 -4.07 -21.72
N GLU A 365 23.04 -3.32 -22.73
CA GLU A 365 24.24 -2.51 -22.68
C GLU A 365 24.03 -1.22 -21.87
N ARG A 366 25.09 -0.72 -21.25
CA ARG A 366 25.02 0.54 -20.49
C ARG A 366 24.92 1.72 -21.46
N VAL A 367 23.82 2.47 -21.37
CA VAL A 367 23.66 3.75 -22.07
C VAL A 367 24.28 4.86 -21.22
N ASP A 368 25.24 5.59 -21.78
CA ASP A 368 25.81 6.77 -21.14
C ASP A 368 24.93 8.00 -21.37
N LEU A 369 24.30 8.46 -20.30
CA LEU A 369 23.42 9.63 -20.35
C LEU A 369 24.20 10.95 -20.49
N THR A 370 25.46 11.00 -20.06
CA THR A 370 26.26 12.24 -20.13
C THR A 370 26.67 12.56 -21.58
N ALA A 371 26.84 11.53 -22.41
CA ALA A 371 27.15 11.64 -23.83
C ALA A 371 25.93 11.99 -24.71
N LEU A 372 24.72 12.13 -24.15
CA LEU A 372 23.51 12.43 -24.92
C LEU A 372 23.46 13.88 -25.42
N ARG A 373 24.09 14.82 -24.71
CA ARG A 373 24.23 16.22 -25.16
C ARG A 373 25.43 16.45 -26.09
N GLY A 374 26.31 15.45 -26.24
CA GLY A 374 27.45 15.52 -27.16
C GLY A 374 27.03 15.28 -28.61
N ALA A 375 27.74 15.93 -29.54
CA ALA A 375 27.63 15.66 -30.97
C ALA A 375 27.89 14.16 -31.25
N GLU A 376 27.19 13.59 -32.25
CA GLU A 376 27.51 12.25 -32.74
C GLU A 376 29.01 12.13 -33.02
N PRO A 377 29.68 11.03 -32.60
CA PRO A 377 30.90 10.66 -33.30
C PRO A 377 30.49 10.43 -34.75
N GLN A 378 30.95 11.29 -35.66
CA GLN A 378 30.76 11.07 -37.09
C GLN A 378 31.35 9.71 -37.47
N PRO A 379 30.69 8.96 -38.37
CA PRO A 379 31.15 7.65 -38.81
C PRO A 379 32.55 7.68 -39.44
#